data_AF-A0A1Q8QMI9-F1
#
_entry.id   AF-A0A1Q8QMI9-F1
#
_cell.length_a   1.000
_cell.length_b   1.000
_cell.length_c   1.000
_cell.angle_alpha   90.00
_cell.angle_beta   90.00
_cell.angle_gamma   90.00
#
_symmetry.space_group_name_H-M   'P 1'
#
loop_
_entity.id
_entity.type
_entity.pdbx_description
1 polymer ?
#
loop_
_entity_poly.entity_id
_entity_poly.type
_entity_poly.pdbx_seq_one_letter_code
_entity_poly.pdbx_strand_id
1 'polypeptide(L)'
;MKSSHPAMPHAATPVLDVHHPEHAARLGEAFSQERQNVLAALEELVSMGYADSGLREKTALATMEPMPAHGVMERAPREVLKLRAALFLVSCHAHRRN
;
A
#
# COMPACT_ATOMS: atom_id res chain seq x y z
N MET A 1 -48.40 -6.35 -17.51
CA MET A 1 -47.48 -5.97 -18.61
C MET A 1 -46.07 -6.19 -18.10
N LYS A 2 -45.33 -7.18 -18.64
CA LYS A 2 -43.93 -7.44 -18.23
C LYS A 2 -43.03 -6.49 -19.03
N SER A 3 -42.30 -5.62 -18.34
CA SER A 3 -41.29 -4.75 -18.93
C SER A 3 -40.12 -5.59 -19.44
N SER A 4 -39.90 -5.58 -20.74
CA SER A 4 -38.69 -6.10 -21.37
C SER A 4 -37.54 -5.11 -21.12
N HIS A 5 -36.64 -5.41 -20.19
CA HIS A 5 -35.36 -4.72 -20.15
C HIS A 5 -34.54 -5.13 -21.38
N PRO A 6 -34.05 -4.20 -22.21
CA PRO A 6 -33.10 -4.53 -23.25
C PRO A 6 -31.81 -4.99 -22.59
N ALA A 7 -31.40 -6.23 -22.88
CA ALA A 7 -30.09 -6.75 -22.51
C ALA A 7 -29.03 -5.84 -23.15
N MET A 8 -28.37 -5.03 -22.34
CA MET A 8 -27.17 -4.30 -22.75
C MET A 8 -26.15 -5.35 -23.18
N PRO A 9 -25.63 -5.33 -24.42
CA PRO A 9 -24.53 -6.20 -24.79
C PRO A 9 -23.38 -5.85 -23.84
N HIS A 10 -23.03 -6.78 -22.95
CA HIS A 10 -21.76 -6.70 -22.26
C HIS A 10 -20.72 -6.65 -23.38
N ALA A 11 -20.09 -5.49 -23.56
CA ALA A 11 -18.95 -5.38 -24.44
C ALA A 11 -17.95 -6.42 -23.91
N ALA A 12 -17.87 -7.54 -24.62
CA ALA A 12 -16.97 -8.62 -24.27
C ALA A 12 -15.59 -7.98 -24.26
N THR A 13 -14.99 -7.86 -23.08
CA THR A 13 -13.60 -7.47 -22.96
C THR A 13 -12.83 -8.42 -23.87
N PRO A 14 -12.15 -7.92 -24.92
CA PRO A 14 -11.50 -8.80 -25.87
C PRO A 14 -10.48 -9.63 -25.10
N VAL A 15 -10.72 -10.96 -25.07
CA VAL A 15 -9.82 -11.89 -24.39
C VAL A 15 -8.53 -11.88 -25.19
N LEU A 16 -7.47 -11.33 -24.58
CA LEU A 16 -6.15 -11.29 -25.19
C LEU A 16 -5.57 -12.70 -25.19
N ASP A 17 -5.50 -13.31 -26.37
CA ASP A 17 -4.86 -14.60 -26.57
C ASP A 17 -3.34 -14.42 -26.82
N VAL A 18 -2.52 -14.97 -25.93
CA VAL A 18 -1.05 -14.90 -25.97
C VAL A 18 -0.47 -15.64 -27.19
N HIS A 19 -1.21 -16.57 -27.78
CA HIS A 19 -0.76 -17.27 -29.00
C HIS A 19 -0.88 -16.42 -30.27
N HIS A 20 -1.62 -15.31 -30.22
CA HIS A 20 -1.68 -14.35 -31.30
C HIS A 20 -0.54 -13.32 -31.14
N PRO A 21 0.35 -13.16 -32.14
CA PRO A 21 1.55 -12.34 -32.00
C PRO A 21 1.23 -10.86 -31.72
N GLU A 22 0.13 -10.34 -32.26
CA GLU A 22 -0.30 -8.95 -32.01
C GLU A 22 -0.76 -8.72 -30.57
N HIS A 23 -1.44 -9.69 -29.96
CA HIS A 23 -1.86 -9.62 -28.57
C HIS A 23 -0.68 -9.79 -27.61
N ALA A 24 0.25 -10.70 -27.94
CA ALA A 24 1.49 -10.85 -27.19
C ALA A 24 2.34 -9.56 -27.22
N ALA A 25 2.42 -8.89 -28.38
CA ALA A 25 3.10 -7.60 -28.49
C ALA A 25 2.45 -6.52 -27.62
N ARG A 26 1.11 -6.40 -27.66
CA ARG A 26 0.35 -5.45 -26.82
C ARG A 26 0.54 -5.70 -25.33
N LEU A 27 0.53 -6.96 -24.90
CA LEU A 27 0.81 -7.32 -23.50
C LEU A 27 2.26 -6.97 -23.14
N GLY A 28 3.22 -7.28 -24.01
CA GLY A 28 4.63 -6.96 -23.81
C GLY A 28 4.88 -5.46 -23.66
N GLU A 29 4.23 -4.63 -24.46
CA GLU A 29 4.28 -3.17 -24.36
C GLU A 29 3.69 -2.68 -23.03
N ALA A 30 2.50 -3.17 -22.65
CA ALA A 30 1.85 -2.82 -21.39
C ALA A 30 2.72 -3.17 -20.17
N PHE A 31 3.28 -4.39 -20.13
CA PHE A 31 4.19 -4.79 -19.04
C PHE A 31 5.49 -4.00 -19.04
N SER A 32 6.02 -3.65 -20.22
CA SER A 32 7.22 -2.81 -20.31
C SER A 32 6.97 -1.42 -19.75
N GLN A 33 5.81 -0.83 -20.05
CA GLN A 33 5.39 0.46 -19.51
C GLN A 33 5.17 0.39 -18.01
N GLU A 34 4.48 -0.63 -17.51
CA GLU A 34 4.26 -0.82 -16.08
C GLU A 34 5.59 -0.98 -15.33
N ARG A 35 6.51 -1.78 -15.87
CA ARG A 35 7.85 -1.93 -15.32
C ARG A 35 8.59 -0.59 -15.25
N GLN A 36 8.53 0.23 -16.30
CA GLN A 36 9.17 1.56 -16.29
C GLN A 36 8.55 2.47 -15.23
N ASN A 37 7.23 2.48 -15.10
CA ASN A 37 6.52 3.28 -14.10
C ASN A 37 6.89 2.87 -12.67
N VAL A 38 6.95 1.55 -12.41
CA VAL A 38 7.35 1.02 -11.10
C VAL A 38 8.80 1.37 -10.78
N LEU A 39 9.71 1.25 -11.75
CA LEU A 39 11.11 1.63 -11.55
C LEU A 39 11.27 3.12 -11.25
N ALA A 40 10.53 3.99 -11.96
CA ALA A 40 10.54 5.42 -11.69
C ALA A 40 10.03 5.75 -10.27
N ALA A 41 8.95 5.10 -9.83
CA ALA A 41 8.43 5.26 -8.47
C ALA A 41 9.42 4.75 -7.40
N LEU A 42 10.12 3.65 -7.67
CA LEU A 42 11.16 3.14 -6.76
C LEU A 42 12.36 4.09 -6.69
N GLU A 43 12.78 4.66 -7.82
CA GLU A 43 13.86 5.66 -7.88
C GLU A 43 13.49 6.93 -7.10
N GLU A 44 12.24 7.38 -7.19
CA GLU A 44 11.72 8.49 -6.38
C GLU A 44 11.81 8.17 -4.89
N LEU A 45 11.34 6.99 -4.45
CA LEU A 45 11.45 6.56 -3.05
C LEU A 45 12.90 6.46 -2.58
N VAL A 46 13.82 6.02 -3.44
CA VAL A 46 15.25 6.01 -3.16
C VAL A 46 15.77 7.44 -2.96
N SER A 47 15.40 8.37 -3.84
CA SER A 47 15.80 9.78 -3.73
C SER A 47 15.29 10.47 -2.46
N MET A 48 14.12 10.06 -1.99
CA MET A 48 13.53 10.53 -0.74
C MET A 48 14.20 9.93 0.51
N GLY A 49 15.07 8.93 0.37
CA GLY A 49 15.79 8.31 1.49
C GLY A 49 15.13 7.04 2.05
N TYR A 50 14.18 6.43 1.34
CA TYR A 50 13.57 5.15 1.78
C TYR A 50 14.44 3.92 1.47
N ALA A 51 15.57 4.07 0.77
CA ALA A 51 16.43 2.95 0.39
C ALA A 51 17.06 2.22 1.59
N ASP A 52 17.57 2.98 2.57
CA ASP A 52 18.23 2.46 3.77
C ASP A 52 17.25 2.36 4.95
N SER A 53 17.34 1.31 5.76
CA SER A 53 16.42 1.09 6.88
C SER A 53 16.50 2.18 7.97
N GLY A 54 17.69 2.70 8.24
CA GLY A 54 17.90 3.76 9.23
C GLY A 54 17.47 5.14 8.72
N LEU A 55 17.64 5.42 7.42
CA LEU A 55 17.12 6.64 6.80
C LEU A 55 15.61 6.60 6.61
N ARG A 56 15.03 5.41 6.41
CA ARG A 56 13.60 5.21 6.20
C ARG A 56 12.77 5.70 7.37
N GLU A 57 13.16 5.36 8.59
CA GLU A 57 12.44 5.77 9.81
C GLU A 57 12.48 7.30 9.98
N LYS A 58 13.65 7.91 9.76
CA LYS A 58 13.83 9.36 9.82
C LYS A 58 13.01 10.09 8.77
N THR A 59 13.04 9.58 7.53
CA THR A 59 12.27 10.13 6.41
C THR A 59 10.78 10.00 6.67
N ALA A 60 10.31 8.82 7.08
CA ALA A 60 8.91 8.60 7.41
C ALA A 60 8.43 9.56 8.52
N LEU A 61 9.21 9.75 9.58
CA LEU A 61 8.86 10.71 10.63
C LEU A 61 8.84 12.17 10.11
N ALA A 62 9.74 12.53 9.21
CA ALA A 62 9.82 13.88 8.65
C ALA A 62 8.70 14.18 7.64
N THR A 63 8.24 13.18 6.89
CA THR A 63 7.20 13.32 5.85
C THR A 63 5.80 12.99 6.37
N MET A 64 5.67 12.41 7.56
CA MET A 64 4.37 12.15 8.17
C MET A 64 3.67 13.48 8.48
N GLU A 65 2.45 13.64 7.99
CA GLU A 65 1.60 14.73 8.45
C GLU A 65 1.41 14.63 9.97
N PRO A 66 1.60 15.75 10.71
CA PRO A 66 1.40 15.75 12.14
C PRO A 66 -0.05 15.40 12.46
N MET A 67 -0.24 14.21 13.04
CA MET A 67 -1.56 13.75 13.41
C MET A 67 -2.03 14.46 14.68
N PRO A 68 -3.23 15.05 14.68
CA PRO A 68 -3.76 15.64 15.90
C PRO A 68 -4.11 14.54 16.91
N ALA A 69 -3.86 14.80 18.19
CA ALA A 69 -3.98 13.80 19.26
C ALA A 69 -5.34 13.09 19.33
N HIS A 70 -6.42 13.74 18.89
CA HIS A 70 -7.75 13.15 18.82
C HIS A 70 -7.89 12.06 17.74
N GLY A 71 -7.16 12.18 16.61
CA GLY A 71 -7.17 11.19 15.53
C GLY A 71 -6.33 9.94 15.83
N VAL A 72 -5.43 10.00 16.82
CA VAL A 72 -4.67 8.83 17.30
C VAL A 72 -5.60 7.76 17.88
N MET A 73 -6.72 8.19 18.48
CA MET A 73 -7.70 7.29 19.07
C MET A 73 -8.55 6.53 18.03
N GLU A 74 -8.61 7.01 16.79
CA GLU A 74 -9.40 6.38 15.72
C GLU A 74 -8.63 5.23 15.04
N ARG A 75 -7.29 5.30 15.00
CA ARG A 75 -6.45 4.25 14.38
C ARG A 75 -6.22 3.02 15.24
N ALA A 76 -6.35 3.13 16.56
CA ALA A 76 -6.08 2.01 17.47
C ALA A 76 -7.21 1.90 18.51
N PRO A 77 -7.94 0.78 18.55
CA PRO A 77 -8.93 0.54 19.60
C PRO A 77 -8.30 0.74 20.97
N ARG A 78 -9.01 1.38 21.91
CA ARG A 78 -8.50 1.68 23.26
C ARG A 78 -7.92 0.47 23.98
N GLU A 79 -8.43 -0.72 23.67
CA GLU A 79 -7.96 -2.01 24.19
C GLU A 79 -6.54 -2.34 23.75
N VAL A 80 -6.20 -2.07 22.49
CA VAL A 80 -4.86 -2.27 21.93
C VAL A 80 -3.86 -1.29 22.56
N LEU A 81 -4.27 -0.04 22.78
CA LEU A 81 -3.44 0.96 23.46
C LEU A 81 -3.17 0.59 24.93
N LYS A 82 -4.19 0.09 25.64
CA LYS A 82 -4.05 -0.40 27.02
C LYS A 82 -3.11 -1.60 27.10
N LEU A 83 -3.22 -2.55 26.18
CA LEU A 83 -2.32 -3.71 26.11
C LEU A 83 -0.87 -3.27 25.86
N ARG A 84 -0.65 -2.34 24.93
CA ARG A 84 0.69 -1.81 24.63
C ARG A 84 1.31 -1.09 25.82
N ALA A 85 0.52 -0.30 26.54
CA ALA A 85 0.96 0.36 27.78
C ALA A 85 1.28 -0.65 28.90
N ALA A 86 0.46 -1.68 29.07
CA ALA A 86 0.71 -2.74 30.04
C ALA A 86 2.00 -3.52 29.73
N LEU A 87 2.23 -3.87 28.47
CA LEU A 87 3.45 -4.56 28.03
C LEU A 87 4.71 -3.69 28.23
N PHE A 88 4.62 -2.39 27.96
CA PHE A 88 5.71 -1.45 28.22
C PHE A 88 6.04 -1.34 29.72
N LEU A 89 5.03 -1.25 30.59
CA LEU A 89 5.25 -1.21 32.03
C LEU A 89 5.90 -2.49 32.57
N VAL A 90 5.48 -3.64 32.03
CA VAL A 90 6.09 -4.95 32.36
C VAL A 90 7.55 -5.01 31.90
N SER A 91 7.88 -4.51 30.69
CA SER A 91 9.26 -4.51 30.21
C SER A 91 10.16 -3.58 31.04
N CYS A 92 9.67 -2.40 31.43
CA CYS A 92 10.37 -1.48 32.32
C CYS A 92 10.60 -2.10 33.71
N HIS A 93 9.62 -2.81 34.25
CA HIS A 93 9.77 -3.50 35.53
C HIS A 93 10.76 -4.66 35.46
N ALA A 94 10.78 -5.42 34.35
CA ALA A 94 11.74 -6.48 34.13
C ALA A 94 13.18 -5.93 34.02
N HIS A 95 13.36 -4.81 33.32
CA HIS A 95 14.66 -4.16 33.19
C HIS A 95 15.19 -3.53 34.49
N ARG A 96 14.32 -3.17 35.44
CA ARG A 96 14.74 -2.68 36.76
C ARG A 96 15.17 -3.78 37.74
N ARG A 97 14.86 -5.05 37.45
CA ARG A 97 15.17 -6.19 38.32
C ARG A 97 16.45 -6.93 37.92
N ASN A 98 16.98 -6.66 36.73
CA ASN A 98 18.31 -7.07 36.28
C ASN A 98 19.30 -5.93 36.52
#